data_AF-A0A350QEH9-F1
#
_entry.id   AF-A0A350QEH9-F1
#
_cell.length_a   1.000
_cell.length_b   1.000
_cell.length_c   1.000
_cell.angle_alpha   90.00
_cell.angle_beta   90.00
_cell.angle_gamma   90.00
#
_symmetry.space_group_name_H-M   'P 1'
#
loop_
_entity.id
_entity.type
_entity.pdbx_description
1 polymer ?
#
loop_
_entity_poly.entity_id
_entity_poly.type
_entity_poly.pdbx_seq_one_letter_code
_entity_poly.pdbx_strand_id
1 'polypeptide(L)'
;MQDKLHKFHRYALSRLVWTLSILIGLLLAYLWSLAPDNFLKGILAPLTSAAVIGGIFLFSEKLVRQSLWRIAYPELDFQGTWQGHTEYCCQYLDSQNGTESKFSPFKKLHDISFKQDCLSIRIDYAETDAFHGWNSTVATISYDKGIPGLRYAYEVQYKQGIDKDEKLPKSSKGFEEILVVGSEEGKRPSKVTGTFSHSCDGPRPMYSGTVSFSRNLDETKKNVLSCFLYILVKFWLKPPAE
;
A
#
# COMPACT_ATOMS: atom_id res chain seq x y z
N MET A 1 16.87 -9.60 -5.04
CA MET A 1 16.89 -9.29 -6.50
C MET A 1 15.50 -8.93 -7.03
N GLN A 2 14.42 -9.63 -6.61
CA GLN A 2 13.03 -9.34 -7.00
C GLN A 2 12.47 -7.98 -6.54
N ASP A 3 12.90 -7.44 -5.40
CA ASP A 3 12.44 -6.14 -4.89
C ASP A 3 12.82 -4.95 -5.83
N LYS A 4 13.95 -5.08 -6.55
CA LYS A 4 14.31 -4.12 -7.61
C LYS A 4 13.42 -4.26 -8.84
N LEU A 5 12.92 -5.46 -9.16
CA LEU A 5 12.12 -5.74 -10.35
C LEU A 5 10.74 -5.09 -10.26
N HIS A 6 10.11 -5.07 -9.08
CA HIS A 6 8.80 -4.44 -8.91
C HIS A 6 8.84 -2.93 -8.77
N LYS A 7 9.89 -2.37 -8.13
CA LYS A 7 10.17 -0.93 -8.27
C LYS A 7 10.36 -0.60 -9.75
N PHE A 8 11.17 -1.39 -10.46
CA PHE A 8 11.42 -1.21 -11.90
C PHE A 8 10.14 -1.27 -12.73
N HIS A 9 9.21 -2.19 -12.47
CA HIS A 9 7.94 -2.28 -13.17
C HIS A 9 6.97 -1.13 -12.89
N ARG A 10 6.91 -0.63 -11.64
CA ARG A 10 6.10 0.57 -11.32
C ARG A 10 6.69 1.82 -11.97
N TYR A 11 8.01 1.94 -11.99
CA TYR A 11 8.70 3.00 -12.72
C TYR A 11 8.54 2.84 -14.25
N ALA A 12 8.49 1.61 -14.76
CA ALA A 12 8.30 1.34 -16.19
C ALA A 12 6.89 1.73 -16.65
N LEU A 13 5.84 1.41 -15.88
CA LEU A 13 4.47 1.80 -16.21
C LEU A 13 4.30 3.33 -16.18
N SER A 14 4.85 3.99 -15.16
CA SER A 14 4.90 5.45 -15.12
C SER A 14 5.64 5.99 -16.35
N ARG A 15 6.88 5.55 -16.60
CA ARG A 15 7.67 5.98 -17.75
C ARG A 15 6.97 5.76 -19.09
N LEU A 16 6.26 4.65 -19.27
CA LEU A 16 5.51 4.35 -20.48
C LEU A 16 4.34 5.33 -20.68
N VAL A 17 3.65 5.70 -19.60
CA VAL A 17 2.61 6.73 -19.66
C VAL A 17 3.20 8.11 -19.95
N TRP A 18 4.36 8.43 -19.37
CA TRP A 18 5.09 9.67 -19.68
C TRP A 18 5.51 9.72 -21.15
N THR A 19 6.11 8.64 -21.68
CA THR A 19 6.55 8.58 -23.08
C THR A 19 5.38 8.67 -24.05
N LEU A 20 4.27 7.97 -23.79
CA LEU A 20 3.04 8.10 -24.60
C LEU A 20 2.47 9.53 -24.55
N SER A 21 2.45 10.15 -23.38
CA SER A 21 1.96 11.54 -23.24
C SER A 21 2.82 12.53 -24.04
N ILE A 22 4.15 12.35 -24.04
CA ILE A 22 5.07 13.15 -24.86
C ILE A 22 4.82 12.91 -26.35
N LEU A 23 4.68 11.64 -26.77
CA LEU A 23 4.41 11.29 -28.17
C LEU A 23 3.09 11.88 -28.67
N ILE A 24 2.04 11.86 -27.84
CA ILE A 24 0.75 12.49 -28.15
C ILE A 24 0.93 14.01 -28.29
N GLY A 25 1.68 14.65 -27.38
CA GLY A 25 1.98 16.07 -27.48
C GLY A 25 2.72 16.44 -28.77
N LEU A 26 3.73 15.66 -29.16
CA LEU A 26 4.47 15.84 -30.41
C LEU A 26 3.58 15.61 -31.64
N LEU A 27 2.70 14.60 -31.61
CA LEU A 27 1.73 14.35 -32.67
C LEU A 27 0.75 15.51 -32.83
N LEU A 28 0.22 16.05 -31.73
CA LEU A 28 -0.68 17.22 -31.77
C LEU A 28 0.03 18.46 -32.32
N ALA A 29 1.30 18.69 -31.95
CA ALA A 29 2.11 19.77 -32.49
C ALA A 29 2.40 19.60 -34.00
N TYR A 30 2.62 18.37 -34.45
CA TYR A 30 2.79 18.05 -35.86
C TYR A 30 1.49 18.24 -36.65
N LEU A 31 0.35 17.78 -36.12
CA LEU A 31 -0.96 18.00 -36.75
C LEU A 31 -1.33 19.49 -36.81
N TRP A 32 -0.91 20.27 -35.81
CA TRP A 32 -1.05 21.73 -35.83
C TRP A 32 -0.32 22.39 -36.99
N SER A 33 0.92 21.96 -37.27
CA SER A 33 1.73 22.54 -38.36
C SER A 33 1.20 22.16 -39.75
N LEU A 34 0.54 21.01 -39.87
CA LEU A 34 -0.09 20.55 -41.10
C LEU A 34 -1.51 21.08 -41.31
N ALA A 35 -2.16 21.67 -40.29
CA ALA A 35 -3.55 22.10 -40.39
C ALA A 35 -3.70 23.26 -41.40
N PRO A 36 -4.39 23.04 -42.53
CA PRO A 36 -4.49 24.04 -43.61
C PRO A 36 -5.43 25.19 -43.24
N ASP A 37 -6.39 24.95 -42.34
CA ASP A 37 -7.54 25.84 -42.15
C ASP A 37 -7.59 26.42 -40.72
N ASN A 38 -8.10 27.65 -40.60
CA ASN A 38 -8.30 28.33 -39.32
C ASN A 38 -9.27 27.60 -38.38
N PHE A 39 -10.16 26.77 -38.93
CA PHE A 39 -11.11 25.96 -38.14
C PHE A 39 -10.41 24.86 -37.33
N LEU A 40 -9.53 24.07 -37.97
CA LEU A 40 -8.73 23.05 -37.28
C LEU A 40 -7.77 23.68 -36.27
N LYS A 41 -7.21 24.85 -36.59
CA LYS A 41 -6.43 25.64 -35.63
C LYS A 41 -7.29 26.14 -34.45
N GLY A 42 -8.56 26.48 -34.66
CA GLY A 42 -9.47 26.82 -33.57
C GLY A 42 -9.69 25.67 -32.58
N ILE A 43 -9.80 24.44 -33.08
CA ILE A 43 -10.03 23.23 -32.25
C ILE A 43 -8.74 22.77 -31.56
N LEU A 44 -7.60 22.80 -32.28
CA LEU A 44 -6.34 22.30 -31.75
C LEU A 44 -5.67 23.28 -30.77
N ALA A 45 -5.95 24.60 -30.86
CA ALA A 45 -5.32 25.62 -30.03
C ALA A 45 -5.52 25.40 -28.52
N PRO A 46 -6.75 25.10 -28.03
CA PRO A 46 -6.92 24.79 -26.62
C PRO A 46 -6.23 23.46 -26.24
N LEU A 47 -6.21 22.47 -27.12
CA LEU A 47 -5.62 21.15 -26.87
C LEU A 47 -4.08 21.17 -26.81
N THR A 48 -3.44 22.10 -27.53
CA THR A 48 -1.99 22.31 -27.52
C THR A 48 -1.54 23.32 -26.46
N SER A 49 -2.47 23.92 -25.72
CA SER A 49 -2.13 24.84 -24.63
C SER A 49 -1.33 24.11 -23.55
N ALA A 50 -0.32 24.80 -23.00
CA ALA A 50 0.52 24.25 -21.92
C ALA A 50 -0.32 23.82 -20.70
N ALA A 51 -1.44 24.49 -20.44
CA ALA A 51 -2.36 24.15 -19.36
C ALA A 51 -3.05 22.79 -19.59
N VAL A 52 -3.53 22.51 -20.81
CA VAL A 52 -4.16 21.22 -21.12
C VAL A 52 -3.13 20.10 -21.09
N ILE A 53 -1.95 20.31 -21.67
CA ILE A 53 -0.86 19.34 -21.64
C ILE A 53 -0.47 19.04 -20.18
N GLY A 54 -0.23 20.07 -19.37
CA GLY A 54 0.07 19.93 -17.94
C GLY A 54 -1.05 19.19 -17.17
N GLY A 55 -2.31 19.49 -17.48
CA GLY A 55 -3.46 18.79 -16.92
C GLY A 55 -3.48 17.30 -17.26
N ILE A 56 -3.18 16.93 -18.51
CA ILE A 56 -3.07 15.53 -18.94
C ILE A 56 -1.96 14.80 -18.18
N PHE A 57 -0.79 15.43 -17.99
CA PHE A 57 0.30 14.84 -17.22
C PHE A 57 -0.06 14.60 -15.75
N LEU A 58 -0.66 15.59 -15.08
CA LEU A 58 -1.09 15.45 -13.69
C LEU A 58 -2.18 14.38 -13.54
N PHE A 59 -3.13 14.35 -14.47
CA PHE A 59 -4.19 13.34 -14.47
C PHE A 59 -3.65 11.94 -14.72
N SER A 60 -2.74 11.77 -15.68
CA SER A 60 -2.15 10.48 -16.01
C SER A 60 -1.28 9.96 -14.87
N GLU A 61 -0.49 10.81 -14.23
CA GLU A 61 0.29 10.44 -13.03
C GLU A 61 -0.65 10.03 -11.89
N LYS A 62 -1.70 10.80 -11.62
CA LYS A 62 -2.69 10.45 -10.59
C LYS A 62 -3.35 9.11 -10.87
N LEU A 63 -3.72 8.85 -12.13
CA LEU A 63 -4.37 7.62 -12.57
C LEU A 63 -3.43 6.41 -12.48
N VAL A 64 -2.15 6.58 -12.83
CA VAL A 64 -1.10 5.57 -12.62
C VAL A 64 -0.89 5.30 -11.13
N ARG A 65 -0.82 6.34 -10.29
CA ARG A 65 -0.57 6.21 -8.85
C ARG A 65 -1.72 5.56 -8.09
N GLN A 66 -2.96 5.83 -8.49
CA GLN A 66 -4.13 5.39 -7.75
C GLN A 66 -4.77 4.11 -8.30
N SER A 67 -4.73 3.87 -9.62
CA SER A 67 -5.55 2.83 -10.25
C SER A 67 -4.79 1.83 -11.12
N LEU A 68 -4.04 2.27 -12.14
CA LEU A 68 -3.50 1.33 -13.15
C LEU A 68 -2.57 0.27 -12.58
N TRP A 69 -1.75 0.63 -11.60
CA TRP A 69 -0.83 -0.32 -10.99
C TRP A 69 -1.55 -1.48 -10.28
N ARG A 70 -2.74 -1.23 -9.71
CA ARG A 70 -3.55 -2.27 -9.02
C ARG A 70 -4.12 -3.28 -10.01
N ILE A 71 -4.36 -2.84 -11.24
CA ILE A 71 -4.85 -3.69 -12.32
C ILE A 71 -3.72 -4.57 -12.88
N ALA A 72 -2.54 -3.97 -13.05
CA ALA A 72 -1.36 -4.67 -13.57
C ALA A 72 -0.76 -5.65 -12.55
N TYR A 73 -0.81 -5.31 -11.25
CA TYR A 73 -0.20 -6.08 -10.16
C TYR A 73 -1.18 -6.25 -8.97
N PRO A 74 -2.33 -6.92 -9.17
CA PRO A 74 -3.34 -7.11 -8.13
C PRO A 74 -2.82 -7.86 -6.91
N GLU A 75 -1.82 -8.73 -7.07
CA GLU A 75 -1.15 -9.45 -5.98
C GLU A 75 -0.41 -8.55 -5.00
N LEU A 76 -0.19 -7.27 -5.36
CA LEU A 76 0.45 -6.27 -4.52
C LEU A 76 -0.55 -5.24 -3.97
N ASP A 77 -1.84 -5.41 -4.23
CA ASP A 77 -2.88 -4.48 -3.82
C ASP A 77 -3.45 -4.84 -2.44
N PHE A 78 -2.85 -4.28 -1.40
CA PHE A 78 -3.31 -4.43 -0.02
C PHE A 78 -4.39 -3.42 0.37
N GLN A 79 -4.69 -2.42 -0.48
CA GLN A 79 -5.65 -1.34 -0.19
C GLN A 79 -7.00 -1.85 0.32
N GLY A 80 -7.55 -1.28 1.37
CA GLY A 80 -8.91 -1.57 1.85
C GLY A 80 -8.96 -1.79 3.36
N THR A 81 -10.14 -2.17 3.85
CA THR A 81 -10.35 -2.53 5.25
C THR A 81 -10.14 -4.02 5.49
N TRP A 82 -9.54 -4.33 6.64
CA TRP A 82 -9.17 -5.67 7.04
C TRP A 82 -9.48 -5.88 8.51
N GLN A 83 -9.97 -7.08 8.82
CA GLN A 83 -10.11 -7.55 10.18
C GLN A 83 -8.80 -8.22 10.62
N GLY A 84 -8.18 -7.66 11.65
CA GLY A 84 -6.94 -8.12 12.25
C GLY A 84 -7.15 -8.94 13.51
N HIS A 85 -6.31 -9.96 13.67
CA HIS A 85 -6.20 -10.77 14.86
C HIS A 85 -4.73 -10.82 15.29
N THR A 86 -4.42 -10.16 16.40
CA THR A 86 -3.07 -10.14 16.98
C THR A 86 -3.02 -11.07 18.19
N GLU A 87 -2.04 -11.98 18.19
CA GLU A 87 -1.73 -12.87 19.30
C GLU A 87 -0.37 -12.48 19.87
N TYR A 88 -0.35 -12.05 21.12
CA TYR A 88 0.87 -11.70 21.83
C TYR A 88 1.43 -12.97 22.47
N CYS A 89 2.67 -13.31 22.17
CA CYS A 89 3.30 -14.55 22.63
C CYS A 89 4.34 -14.29 23.73
N CYS A 90 5.00 -13.12 23.70
CA CYS A 90 6.04 -12.77 24.65
C CYS A 90 5.89 -11.32 25.13
N GLN A 91 6.23 -11.08 26.39
CA GLN A 91 6.41 -9.76 26.97
C GLN A 91 7.79 -9.69 27.61
N TYR A 92 8.58 -8.68 27.25
CA TYR A 92 9.89 -8.40 27.86
C TYR A 92 9.85 -6.99 28.46
N LEU A 93 9.11 -6.84 29.56
CA LEU A 93 9.24 -5.64 30.38
C LEU A 93 10.63 -5.64 31.03
N ASP A 94 11.25 -4.47 31.07
CA ASP A 94 12.66 -4.24 31.45
C ASP A 94 13.15 -5.16 32.58
N SER A 95 14.10 -6.03 32.25
CA SER A 95 14.63 -7.07 33.14
C SER A 95 15.61 -6.53 34.18
N GLN A 96 15.42 -5.31 34.68
CA GLN A 96 16.34 -4.75 35.70
C GLN A 96 16.40 -5.63 36.95
N ASN A 97 15.39 -6.46 37.19
CA ASN A 97 15.35 -7.42 38.31
C ASN A 97 15.31 -8.89 37.88
N GLY A 98 15.59 -9.23 36.61
CA GLY A 98 15.68 -10.62 36.14
C GLY A 98 14.45 -11.50 36.38
N THR A 99 13.31 -10.90 36.71
CA THR A 99 12.07 -11.61 37.02
C THR A 99 11.28 -11.69 35.73
N GLU A 100 11.22 -12.88 35.12
CA GLU A 100 10.25 -13.17 34.07
C GLU A 100 8.86 -12.91 34.63
N SER A 101 8.24 -11.79 34.26
CA SER A 101 6.81 -11.59 34.51
C SER A 101 6.07 -12.70 33.79
N LYS A 102 5.25 -13.46 34.51
CA LYS A 102 4.45 -14.56 33.95
C LYS A 102 3.46 -13.99 32.92
N PHE A 103 3.91 -13.87 31.68
CA PHE A 103 3.10 -13.37 30.58
C PHE A 103 2.11 -14.45 30.16
N SER A 104 0.82 -14.10 30.16
CA SER A 104 -0.22 -14.96 29.59
C SER A 104 -0.51 -14.46 28.18
N PRO A 105 -0.27 -15.29 27.14
CA PRO A 105 -0.63 -14.94 25.78
C PRO A 105 -2.09 -14.50 25.69
N PHE A 106 -2.34 -13.39 25.02
CA PHE A 106 -3.68 -12.87 24.81
C PHE A 106 -3.90 -12.49 23.34
N LYS A 107 -5.18 -12.43 22.97
CA LYS A 107 -5.63 -12.22 21.60
C LYS A 107 -6.50 -10.98 21.52
N LYS A 108 -6.29 -10.17 20.47
CA LYS A 108 -7.08 -8.97 20.22
C LYS A 108 -7.55 -8.91 18.78
N LEU A 109 -8.85 -8.79 18.61
CA LEU A 109 -9.48 -8.42 17.35
C LEU A 109 -9.47 -6.90 17.19
N HIS A 110 -9.18 -6.42 15.98
CA HIS A 110 -9.14 -5.01 15.66
C HIS A 110 -9.28 -4.81 14.16
N ASP A 111 -9.79 -3.66 13.74
CA ASP A 111 -9.89 -3.32 12.32
C ASP A 111 -8.73 -2.41 11.90
N ILE A 112 -8.20 -2.67 10.71
CA ILE A 112 -7.18 -1.83 10.08
C ILE A 112 -7.57 -1.47 8.66
N SER A 113 -7.08 -0.33 8.19
CA SER A 113 -7.26 0.14 6.82
C SER A 113 -5.90 0.37 6.18
N PHE A 114 -5.59 -0.39 5.13
CA PHE A 114 -4.43 -0.10 4.28
C PHE A 114 -4.81 0.96 3.25
N LYS A 115 -4.08 2.08 3.24
CA LYS A 115 -4.09 3.10 2.20
C LYS A 115 -2.81 3.00 1.40
N GLN A 116 -2.93 2.65 0.13
CA GLN A 116 -1.81 2.35 -0.74
C GLN A 116 -1.94 3.09 -2.06
N ASP A 117 -0.88 3.79 -2.46
CA ASP A 117 -0.68 4.20 -3.84
C ASP A 117 0.48 3.38 -4.46
N CYS A 118 0.88 3.70 -5.69
CA CYS A 118 1.92 2.90 -6.34
C CYS A 118 3.30 3.02 -5.64
N LEU A 119 3.53 4.04 -4.81
CA LEU A 119 4.82 4.34 -4.18
C LEU A 119 4.85 4.13 -2.66
N SER A 120 3.70 4.17 -2.01
CA SER A 120 3.57 4.23 -0.56
C SER A 120 2.43 3.34 -0.07
N ILE A 121 2.63 2.80 1.12
CA ILE A 121 1.61 2.07 1.88
C ILE A 121 1.57 2.74 3.25
N ARG A 122 0.36 3.05 3.70
CA ARG A 122 0.06 3.54 5.03
C ARG A 122 -0.99 2.63 5.64
N ILE A 123 -0.81 2.33 6.92
CA ILE A 123 -1.76 1.52 7.67
C ILE A 123 -2.43 2.47 8.66
N ASP A 124 -3.75 2.49 8.67
CA ASP A 124 -4.53 3.24 9.63
C ASP A 124 -5.18 2.22 10.55
N TYR A 125 -4.87 2.26 11.84
CA TYR A 125 -5.59 1.47 12.84
C TYR A 125 -6.86 2.19 13.25
N ALA A 126 -7.97 1.45 13.41
CA ALA A 126 -9.13 1.98 14.11
C ALA A 126 -8.73 2.31 15.56
N GLU A 127 -9.22 3.43 16.11
CA GLU A 127 -8.93 3.76 17.50
C GLU A 127 -9.38 2.60 18.39
N THR A 128 -8.48 2.11 19.25
CA THR A 128 -8.80 1.03 20.18
C THR A 128 -8.70 1.53 21.61
N ASP A 129 -9.22 0.74 22.55
CA ASP A 129 -9.14 1.07 23.97
C ASP A 129 -7.70 1.16 24.50
N ALA A 130 -6.71 0.59 23.79
CA ALA A 130 -5.31 0.51 24.25
C ALA A 130 -4.39 1.64 23.74
N PHE A 131 -4.74 2.28 22.62
CA PHE A 131 -3.84 3.19 21.90
C PHE A 131 -4.56 4.49 21.56
N HIS A 132 -3.93 5.64 21.80
CA HIS A 132 -4.42 6.93 21.31
C HIS A 132 -3.98 7.21 19.88
N GLY A 133 -2.90 6.56 19.43
CA GLY A 133 -2.34 6.81 18.11
C GLY A 133 -1.52 5.63 17.63
N TRP A 134 -1.56 5.43 16.31
CA TRP A 134 -0.75 4.45 15.62
C TRP A 134 -0.29 5.07 14.30
N ASN A 135 1.02 5.11 14.08
CA ASN A 135 1.60 5.74 12.90
C ASN A 135 2.52 4.76 12.19
N SER A 136 2.20 4.39 10.94
CA SER A 136 3.17 3.68 10.08
C SER A 136 4.25 4.66 9.64
N THR A 137 5.50 4.33 9.92
CA THR A 137 6.65 5.17 9.58
C THR A 137 7.20 4.81 8.20
N VAL A 138 7.31 3.51 7.93
CA VAL A 138 7.82 2.97 6.67
C VAL A 138 7.08 1.67 6.38
N ALA A 139 6.61 1.49 5.15
CA ALA A 139 6.08 0.21 4.68
C ALA A 139 6.67 -0.13 3.32
N THR A 140 7.11 -1.37 3.18
CA THR A 140 7.76 -1.90 1.97
C THR A 140 7.12 -3.23 1.59
N ILE A 141 7.05 -3.50 0.30
CA ILE A 141 6.64 -4.81 -0.19
C ILE A 141 7.86 -5.72 -0.12
N SER A 142 7.74 -6.85 0.55
CA SER A 142 8.75 -7.90 0.62
C SER A 142 8.37 -9.08 -0.27
N TYR A 143 9.37 -9.87 -0.64
CA TYR A 143 9.16 -11.18 -1.25
C TYR A 143 9.97 -12.18 -0.45
N ASP A 144 9.27 -13.05 0.28
CA ASP A 144 9.90 -14.21 0.90
C ASP A 144 9.60 -15.45 0.07
N LYS A 145 10.65 -16.10 -0.44
CA LYS A 145 10.54 -17.28 -1.31
C LYS A 145 9.58 -17.09 -2.51
N GLY A 146 9.50 -15.86 -3.02
CA GLY A 146 8.62 -15.50 -4.15
C GLY A 146 7.16 -15.20 -3.77
N ILE A 147 6.81 -15.28 -2.49
CA ILE A 147 5.49 -14.90 -1.97
C ILE A 147 5.51 -13.41 -1.61
N PRO A 148 4.57 -12.59 -2.13
CA PRO A 148 4.50 -11.19 -1.76
C PRO A 148 4.12 -11.03 -0.29
N GLY A 149 4.65 -9.99 0.33
CA GLY A 149 4.38 -9.62 1.71
C GLY A 149 4.58 -8.13 1.95
N LEU A 150 4.33 -7.70 3.18
CA LEU A 150 4.63 -6.34 3.65
C LEU A 150 5.56 -6.40 4.85
N ARG A 151 6.55 -5.51 4.86
CA ARG A 151 7.39 -5.22 6.01
C ARG A 151 7.24 -3.76 6.35
N TYR A 152 6.83 -3.47 7.58
CA TYR A 152 6.60 -2.11 7.98
C TYR A 152 7.02 -1.84 9.42
N ALA A 153 7.48 -0.61 9.64
CA ALA A 153 7.78 -0.05 10.93
C ALA A 153 6.68 0.92 11.34
N TYR A 154 6.42 1.01 12.63
CA TYR A 154 5.39 1.89 13.19
C TYR A 154 5.77 2.41 14.56
N GLU A 155 5.05 3.43 14.98
CA GLU A 155 5.07 3.95 16.33
C GLU A 155 3.67 3.88 16.92
N VAL A 156 3.56 3.27 18.09
CA VAL A 156 2.33 3.17 18.88
C VAL A 156 2.40 4.18 20.01
N GLN A 157 1.30 4.89 20.25
CA GLN A 157 1.12 5.79 21.39
C GLN A 157 0.08 5.19 22.34
N TYR A 158 0.51 4.81 23.54
CA TYR A 158 -0.34 4.14 24.52
C TYR A 158 -1.22 5.14 25.28
N LYS A 159 -2.46 4.76 25.61
CA LYS A 159 -3.26 5.59 26.53
C LYS A 159 -2.69 5.47 27.95
N GLN A 160 -2.35 6.59 28.55
CA GLN A 160 -1.77 6.63 29.89
C GLN A 160 -2.87 6.31 30.92
N GLY A 161 -2.58 5.41 31.87
CA GLY A 161 -3.48 5.08 32.97
C GLY A 161 -4.54 4.02 32.70
N ILE A 162 -4.43 3.25 31.59
CA ILE A 162 -5.29 2.07 31.36
C ILE A 162 -5.01 1.00 32.41
N ASP A 163 -3.73 0.71 32.66
CA ASP A 163 -3.31 -0.16 33.74
C ASP A 163 -2.53 0.66 34.77
N LYS A 164 -3.05 0.72 35.99
CA LYS A 164 -2.36 1.38 37.11
C LYS A 164 -1.07 0.64 37.50
N ASP A 165 -0.97 -0.63 37.12
CA ASP A 165 0.11 -1.54 37.48
C ASP A 165 1.14 -1.74 36.35
N GLU A 166 0.77 -1.49 35.09
CA GLU A 166 1.70 -1.55 33.95
C GLU A 166 2.31 -0.18 33.67
N LYS A 167 3.62 -0.03 33.95
CA LYS A 167 4.42 1.14 33.55
C LYS A 167 4.72 1.10 32.04
N LEU A 168 3.69 1.18 31.21
CA LEU A 168 3.85 1.28 29.76
C LEU A 168 4.49 2.64 29.40
N PRO A 169 5.44 2.67 28.44
CA PRO A 169 6.00 3.92 27.97
C PRO A 169 4.93 4.77 27.26
N LYS A 170 5.22 6.06 27.07
CA LYS A 170 4.32 6.96 26.31
C LYS A 170 4.15 6.50 24.85
N SER A 171 5.24 6.06 24.23
CA SER A 171 5.22 5.46 22.90
C SER A 171 6.24 4.33 22.79
N SER A 172 6.06 3.47 21.77
CA SER A 172 7.00 2.41 21.42
C SER A 172 7.04 2.25 19.91
N LYS A 173 8.22 1.89 19.38
CA LYS A 173 8.39 1.62 17.96
C LYS A 173 8.38 0.11 17.72
N GLY A 174 7.65 -0.32 16.70
CA GLY A 174 7.56 -1.71 16.32
C GLY A 174 7.90 -1.94 14.86
N PHE A 175 8.14 -3.20 14.57
CA PHE A 175 8.30 -3.75 13.24
C PHE A 175 7.38 -4.94 13.07
N GLU A 176 6.78 -5.05 11.90
CA GLU A 176 5.94 -6.17 11.52
C GLU A 176 6.27 -6.64 10.11
N GLU A 177 6.27 -7.96 9.95
CA GLU A 177 6.45 -8.64 8.68
C GLU A 177 5.27 -9.58 8.44
N ILE A 178 4.51 -9.32 7.38
CA ILE A 178 3.36 -10.12 6.95
C ILE A 178 3.58 -10.69 5.56
N LEU A 179 3.09 -11.90 5.34
CA LEU A 179 3.14 -12.63 4.07
C LEU A 179 1.72 -12.94 3.61
N VAL A 180 1.51 -12.93 2.29
CA VAL A 180 0.25 -13.34 1.68
C VAL A 180 0.10 -14.86 1.79
N VAL A 181 -0.98 -15.31 2.44
CA VAL A 181 -1.32 -16.74 2.58
C VAL A 181 -2.61 -17.13 1.87
N GLY A 182 -3.39 -16.14 1.42
CA GLY A 182 -4.61 -16.35 0.66
C GLY A 182 -4.87 -15.21 -0.30
N SER A 183 -5.46 -15.54 -1.45
CA SER A 183 -5.88 -14.58 -2.48
C SER A 183 -7.27 -14.92 -2.99
N GLU A 184 -8.03 -13.90 -3.38
CA GLU A 184 -9.33 -14.05 -4.03
C GLU A 184 -9.22 -14.35 -5.54
N GLU A 185 -10.36 -14.63 -6.18
CA GLU A 185 -10.47 -14.60 -7.64
C GLU A 185 -9.97 -13.25 -8.16
N GLY A 186 -8.94 -13.28 -9.02
CA GLY A 186 -8.25 -12.07 -9.49
C GLY A 186 -6.92 -11.75 -8.81
N LYS A 187 -6.37 -12.68 -8.00
CA LYS A 187 -5.01 -12.64 -7.39
C LYS A 187 -4.79 -11.58 -6.31
N ARG A 188 -5.83 -10.83 -5.93
CA ARG A 188 -5.72 -9.83 -4.87
C ARG A 188 -5.54 -10.51 -3.51
N PRO A 189 -4.63 -10.04 -2.63
CA PRO A 189 -4.47 -10.60 -1.29
C PRO A 189 -5.78 -10.51 -0.50
N SER A 190 -6.23 -11.63 0.05
CA SER A 190 -7.45 -11.73 0.88
C SER A 190 -7.15 -12.16 2.32
N LYS A 191 -6.01 -12.84 2.51
CA LYS A 191 -5.51 -13.25 3.82
C LYS A 191 -4.00 -13.09 3.88
N VAL A 192 -3.53 -12.47 4.96
CA VAL A 192 -2.11 -12.29 5.26
C VAL A 192 -1.82 -12.70 6.70
N THR A 193 -0.63 -13.22 6.95
CA THR A 193 -0.18 -13.60 8.30
C THR A 193 1.26 -13.22 8.50
N GLY A 194 1.64 -12.95 9.73
CA GLY A 194 3.00 -12.51 10.01
C GLY A 194 3.36 -12.47 11.47
N THR A 195 4.49 -11.83 11.73
CA THR A 195 5.05 -11.64 13.06
C THR A 195 5.30 -10.16 13.31
N PHE A 196 5.18 -9.77 14.57
CA PHE A 196 5.49 -8.41 15.00
C PHE A 196 6.40 -8.41 16.22
N SER A 197 7.11 -7.31 16.40
CA SER A 197 7.94 -7.03 17.57
C SER A 197 7.94 -5.53 17.86
N HIS A 198 7.64 -5.13 19.09
CA HIS A 198 7.69 -3.74 19.55
C HIS A 198 8.87 -3.60 20.49
N SER A 199 9.76 -2.63 20.28
CA SER A 199 10.81 -2.28 21.24
C SER A 199 10.54 -0.93 21.91
N CYS A 200 10.88 -0.83 23.19
CA CYS A 200 10.85 0.40 23.95
C CYS A 200 12.29 0.91 24.11
N ASP A 201 12.75 1.82 23.24
CA ASP A 201 14.04 2.56 23.29
C ASP A 201 15.29 1.79 23.75
N GLY A 202 15.25 0.46 23.72
CA GLY A 202 16.18 -0.45 24.35
C GLY A 202 16.46 -1.66 23.45
N PRO A 203 17.43 -2.50 23.84
CA PRO A 203 17.94 -3.55 22.96
C PRO A 203 17.00 -4.76 22.78
N ARG A 204 15.86 -4.84 23.50
CA ARG A 204 14.95 -6.00 23.47
C ARG A 204 13.49 -5.59 23.20
N PRO A 205 12.73 -6.39 22.44
CA PRO A 205 11.33 -6.09 22.15
C PRO A 205 10.49 -6.21 23.42
N MET A 206 9.75 -5.18 23.82
CA MET A 206 8.79 -5.21 24.93
C MET A 206 7.64 -6.19 24.68
N TYR A 207 7.21 -6.36 23.43
CA TYR A 207 6.22 -7.36 23.03
C TYR A 207 6.58 -7.99 21.71
N SER A 208 6.23 -9.26 21.53
CA SER A 208 6.26 -9.92 20.23
C SER A 208 5.14 -10.95 20.09
N GLY A 209 4.82 -11.30 18.86
CA GLY A 209 3.75 -12.24 18.59
C GLY A 209 3.47 -12.44 17.12
N THR A 210 2.26 -12.90 16.83
CA THR A 210 1.78 -13.14 15.48
C THR A 210 0.57 -12.28 15.15
N VAL A 211 0.38 -12.04 13.86
CA VAL A 211 -0.75 -11.28 13.31
C VAL A 211 -1.37 -12.07 12.17
N SER A 212 -2.68 -11.96 12.03
CA SER A 212 -3.43 -12.47 10.89
C SER A 212 -4.45 -11.43 10.49
N PHE A 213 -4.46 -11.03 9.22
CA PHE A 213 -5.47 -10.13 8.67
C PHE A 213 -6.28 -10.82 7.59
N SER A 214 -7.59 -10.61 7.63
CA SER A 214 -8.54 -11.06 6.60
C SER A 214 -9.27 -9.86 6.03
N ARG A 215 -9.37 -9.77 4.71
CA ARG A 215 -9.99 -8.63 4.04
C ARG A 215 -11.51 -8.60 4.26
N ASN A 216 -12.07 -7.42 4.49
CA ASN A 216 -13.52 -7.24 4.55
C ASN A 216 -14.09 -7.19 3.13
N LEU A 217 -14.84 -8.24 2.74
CA LEU A 217 -15.30 -8.46 1.36
C LEU A 217 -16.43 -7.53 0.91
N ASP A 218 -17.16 -6.92 1.84
CA ASP A 218 -18.35 -6.13 1.54
C ASP A 218 -18.07 -4.79 0.82
N GLU A 219 -16.82 -4.34 0.74
CA GLU A 219 -16.45 -3.10 0.04
C GLU A 219 -16.32 -3.25 -1.49
N THR A 220 -16.32 -4.48 -2.02
CA THR A 220 -15.90 -4.75 -3.40
C THR A 220 -16.98 -4.46 -4.46
N LYS A 221 -18.20 -4.10 -4.03
CA LYS A 221 -19.29 -3.74 -4.95
C LYS A 221 -19.26 -2.25 -5.26
N LYS A 222 -18.55 -1.88 -6.33
CA LYS A 222 -18.87 -0.80 -7.30
C LYS A 222 -17.59 -0.23 -7.92
N ASN A 223 -17.31 -0.58 -9.17
CA ASN A 223 -16.77 0.39 -10.14
C ASN A 223 -16.77 -0.24 -11.54
N VAL A 224 -17.81 0.03 -12.32
CA VAL A 224 -17.90 -0.33 -13.75
C VAL A 224 -16.69 0.19 -14.53
N LEU A 225 -16.17 1.36 -14.12
CA LEU A 225 -14.96 1.97 -14.68
C LEU A 225 -13.71 1.08 -14.48
N SER A 226 -13.61 0.37 -13.34
CA SER A 226 -12.50 -0.55 -13.07
C SER A 226 -12.50 -1.75 -14.01
N CYS A 227 -13.68 -2.27 -14.37
CA CYS A 227 -13.79 -3.36 -15.34
C CYS A 227 -13.35 -2.93 -16.75
N PHE A 228 -13.73 -1.72 -17.18
CA PHE A 228 -13.33 -1.21 -18.50
C PHE A 228 -11.82 -0.96 -18.59
N LEU A 229 -11.23 -0.34 -17.57
CA LEU A 229 -9.77 -0.16 -17.46
C LEU A 229 -9.04 -1.50 -17.40
N TYR A 230 -9.58 -2.49 -16.70
CA TYR A 230 -8.99 -3.83 -16.61
C TYR A 230 -8.84 -4.48 -17.99
N ILE A 231 -9.89 -4.41 -18.83
CA ILE A 231 -9.87 -4.97 -20.18
C ILE A 231 -8.81 -4.27 -21.04
N LEU A 232 -8.77 -2.94 -21.02
CA LEU A 232 -7.78 -2.16 -21.79
C LEU A 232 -6.35 -2.48 -21.37
N VAL A 233 -6.07 -2.47 -20.06
CA VAL A 233 -4.73 -2.75 -19.54
C VAL A 233 -4.29 -4.18 -19.87
N LYS A 234 -5.18 -5.17 -19.71
CA LYS A 234 -4.84 -6.56 -20.08
C LYS A 234 -4.60 -6.74 -21.57
N PHE A 235 -5.34 -6.02 -22.42
CA PHE A 235 -5.13 -6.08 -23.87
C PHE A 235 -3.77 -5.50 -24.25
N TRP A 236 -3.36 -4.39 -23.62
CA TRP A 236 -2.10 -3.70 -23.90
C TRP A 236 -0.87 -4.34 -23.24
N LEU A 237 -1.02 -4.95 -22.07
CA LEU A 237 0.08 -5.60 -21.33
C LEU A 237 0.26 -7.08 -21.65
N LYS A 238 -0.56 -7.65 -22.55
CA LYS A 238 -0.35 -9.02 -22.98
C LYS A 238 0.99 -9.06 -23.73
N PRO A 239 1.99 -9.83 -23.28
CA PRO A 239 3.21 -9.98 -24.06
C PRO A 239 2.83 -10.52 -25.44
N PRO A 240 3.51 -10.09 -26.52
CA PRO A 240 3.29 -10.68 -27.84
C PRO A 240 3.42 -12.20 -27.70
N ALA A 241 2.47 -12.93 -28.27
CA ALA A 241 2.53 -14.39 -28.25
C ALA A 241 3.82 -14.82 -28.95
N GLU A 242 4.65 -15.58 -28.23
CA GLU A 242 5.83 -16.26 -28.78
C GLU A 242 5.41 -17.34 -29.79
#